data_AF-A0A959NC67-F1
#
_entry.id   AF-A0A959NC67-F1
#
_cell.length_a   1.000
_cell.length_b   1.000
_cell.length_c   1.000
_cell.angle_alpha   90.00
_cell.angle_beta   90.00
_cell.angle_gamma   90.00
#
_symmetry.space_group_name_H-M   'P 1'
#
loop_
_entity.id
_entity.type
_entity.pdbx_description
1 polymer ?
#
loop_
_entity_poly.entity_id
_entity_poly.type
_entity_poly.pdbx_seq_one_letter_code
_entity_poly.pdbx_strand_id
1 'polypeptide(L)'
;MKNFIQTSLLGVAICLATVTKAQVPLLSSNPSSNSVIYLDFDGQTVDGTSWNTAGPLFLDAANLSTADITTIFERVSEDYRPFNVNVTTDSTVFWAGNKNSRMRVILTPTHEWYGNSGGVSFVGSFTWGAYDDETPCFVFSSLLGNIKYIAEAASHEAGHTLGLYHQSLYDNTCTKISEYNSGVGTGEIAWAPIMGVGYYRNMTLWNNGPNPYGCSNYQNDLDVITTSNGFTYRTDDYANNFSGAATATFTNNIFSINGIIEQNTDADYFKFIQPAFGRFQLNAVPYNVGASNAGSDLDLQVSL
;
A
#
# COMPACT_ATOMS: atom_id res chain seq x y z
N MET A 1 -13.53 27.20 74.87
CA MET A 1 -12.15 26.96 74.42
C MET A 1 -12.16 26.64 72.93
N LYS A 2 -11.62 27.58 72.14
CA LYS A 2 -11.03 27.41 70.79
C LYS A 2 -11.95 26.87 69.68
N ASN A 3 -12.49 27.72 68.81
CA ASN A 3 -11.85 28.47 67.71
C ASN A 3 -11.67 27.66 66.42
N PHE A 4 -12.31 28.19 65.36
CA PHE A 4 -11.78 28.36 64.00
C PHE A 4 -11.25 27.13 63.24
N ILE A 5 -11.86 26.83 62.09
CA ILE A 5 -11.27 27.06 60.75
C ILE A 5 -12.27 26.53 59.69
N GLN A 6 -12.98 27.47 59.07
CA GLN A 6 -13.20 27.43 57.64
C GLN A 6 -11.84 27.68 56.98
N THR A 7 -11.35 26.77 56.13
CA THR A 7 -10.63 27.08 54.87
C THR A 7 -10.14 25.81 54.17
N SER A 8 -10.41 25.76 52.87
CA SER A 8 -9.52 25.23 51.83
C SER A 8 -9.33 23.72 51.70
N LEU A 9 -10.12 23.10 50.82
CA LEU A 9 -9.54 22.28 49.75
C LEU A 9 -10.31 22.52 48.46
N LEU A 10 -9.97 23.67 47.88
CA LEU A 10 -10.04 23.93 46.45
C LEU A 10 -9.15 22.90 45.73
N GLY A 11 -9.67 22.26 44.69
CA GLY A 11 -8.86 21.70 43.62
C GLY A 11 -8.48 20.23 43.75
N VAL A 12 -9.39 19.34 43.35
CA VAL A 12 -9.01 18.21 42.49
C VAL A 12 -10.02 18.19 41.35
N ALA A 13 -9.86 19.13 40.42
CA ALA A 13 -10.37 18.91 39.08
C ALA A 13 -9.56 17.72 38.54
N ILE A 14 -10.19 16.55 38.51
CA ILE A 14 -9.65 15.40 37.82
C ILE A 14 -9.64 15.78 36.33
N CYS A 15 -8.53 16.35 35.87
CA CYS A 15 -8.17 16.33 34.46
C CYS A 15 -7.83 14.88 34.12
N LEU A 16 -8.85 14.02 34.01
CA LEU A 16 -8.80 12.88 33.13
C LEU A 16 -8.76 13.47 31.72
N ALA A 17 -7.55 13.86 31.29
CA ALA A 17 -7.26 13.93 29.88
C ALA A 17 -7.42 12.50 29.37
N THR A 18 -8.64 12.13 28.97
CA THR A 18 -8.83 11.02 28.06
C THR A 18 -8.00 11.37 26.85
N VAL A 19 -6.84 10.73 26.70
CA VAL A 19 -6.17 10.69 25.40
C VAL A 19 -7.13 9.90 24.53
N THR A 20 -8.05 10.61 23.86
CA THR A 20 -8.88 10.03 22.82
C THR A 20 -7.93 9.65 21.72
N LYS A 21 -7.54 8.37 21.65
CA LYS A 21 -6.84 7.86 20.47
C LYS A 21 -7.76 8.07 19.28
N ALA A 22 -7.23 8.61 18.19
CA ALA A 22 -7.98 8.70 16.94
C ALA A 22 -8.36 7.28 16.52
N GLN A 23 -9.64 7.05 16.22
CA GLN A 23 -10.10 5.75 15.74
C GLN A 23 -9.47 5.50 14.37
N VAL A 24 -8.93 4.29 14.17
CA VAL A 24 -8.50 3.83 12.85
C VAL A 24 -9.72 3.83 11.93
N PRO A 25 -9.72 4.59 10.82
CA PRO A 25 -10.84 4.61 9.89
C PRO A 25 -10.98 3.22 9.27
N LEU A 26 -12.22 2.74 9.09
CA LEU A 26 -12.49 1.45 8.46
C LEU A 26 -12.57 1.64 6.94
N LEU A 27 -11.56 1.19 6.22
CA LEU A 27 -11.37 1.41 4.79
C LEU A 27 -11.20 0.06 4.08
N SER A 28 -11.61 -0.02 2.81
CA SER A 28 -11.41 -1.19 1.94
C SER A 28 -11.27 -0.75 0.49
N SER A 29 -10.28 -1.29 -0.21
CA SER A 29 -9.97 -0.92 -1.60
C SER A 29 -10.68 -1.80 -2.63
N ASN A 30 -11.06 -3.02 -2.25
CA ASN A 30 -11.80 -3.97 -3.07
C ASN A 30 -12.61 -4.96 -2.21
N PRO A 31 -13.75 -4.53 -1.63
CA PRO A 31 -14.51 -5.34 -0.65
C PRO A 31 -15.04 -6.69 -1.18
N SER A 32 -15.07 -6.90 -2.49
CA SER A 32 -15.52 -8.17 -3.10
C SER A 32 -14.42 -9.24 -3.14
N SER A 33 -13.16 -8.88 -2.95
CA SER A 33 -12.05 -9.84 -2.91
C SER A 33 -12.00 -10.57 -1.57
N ASN A 34 -11.86 -11.89 -1.64
CA ASN A 34 -11.59 -12.74 -0.47
C ASN A 34 -10.11 -12.77 -0.09
N SER A 35 -9.20 -12.35 -0.99
CA SER A 35 -7.79 -12.16 -0.65
C SER A 35 -7.59 -10.79 -0.03
N VAL A 36 -6.85 -10.71 1.09
CA VAL A 36 -6.82 -9.50 1.93
C VAL A 36 -5.40 -9.13 2.36
N ILE A 37 -5.06 -7.84 2.23
CA ILE A 37 -3.92 -7.21 2.90
C ILE A 37 -4.49 -6.27 3.96
N TYR A 38 -4.24 -6.57 5.23
CA TYR A 38 -4.71 -5.78 6.36
C TYR A 38 -3.59 -4.90 6.89
N LEU A 39 -3.78 -3.59 6.85
CA LEU A 39 -2.91 -2.59 7.47
C LEU A 39 -3.35 -2.38 8.92
N ASP A 40 -2.61 -2.99 9.84
CA ASP A 40 -2.88 -2.96 11.28
C ASP A 40 -2.12 -1.80 11.95
N PHE A 41 -2.87 -0.79 12.38
CA PHE A 41 -2.34 0.41 13.05
C PHE A 41 -2.60 0.41 14.56
N ASP A 42 -3.38 -0.55 15.07
CA ASP A 42 -3.94 -0.54 16.42
C ASP A 42 -2.97 -1.10 17.47
N GLY A 43 -1.88 -1.73 17.02
CA GLY A 43 -0.95 -2.49 17.85
C GLY A 43 -1.42 -3.94 17.97
N GLN A 44 -0.48 -4.84 18.25
CA GLN A 44 -0.77 -6.27 18.20
C GLN A 44 0.12 -7.07 19.16
N THR A 45 -0.43 -8.15 19.70
CA THR A 45 0.39 -9.22 20.30
C THR A 45 0.61 -10.29 19.26
N VAL A 46 1.87 -10.53 18.89
CA VAL A 46 2.25 -11.60 17.96
C VAL A 46 2.84 -12.74 18.78
N ASP A 47 2.19 -13.90 18.73
CA ASP A 47 2.61 -15.11 19.43
C ASP A 47 2.35 -16.35 18.56
N GLY A 48 3.14 -17.42 18.77
CA GLY A 48 2.98 -18.68 18.03
C GLY A 48 3.35 -18.63 16.54
N THR A 49 4.01 -17.57 16.08
CA THR A 49 4.44 -17.39 14.67
C THR A 49 5.92 -17.68 14.49
N SER A 50 6.39 -17.68 13.24
CA SER A 50 7.81 -17.83 12.89
C SER A 50 8.72 -16.73 13.48
N TRP A 51 8.15 -15.60 13.93
CA TRP A 51 8.89 -14.51 14.58
C TRP A 51 9.22 -14.78 16.05
N ASN A 52 8.53 -15.70 16.70
CA ASN A 52 8.60 -15.89 18.14
C ASN A 52 9.74 -16.84 18.54
N THR A 53 10.98 -16.34 18.55
CA THR A 53 12.15 -17.13 19.01
C THR A 53 12.45 -16.98 20.50
N ALA A 54 11.99 -15.88 21.12
CA ALA A 54 12.25 -15.53 22.53
C ALA A 54 10.97 -15.26 23.34
N GLY A 55 9.80 -15.64 22.80
CA GLY A 55 8.48 -15.40 23.39
C GLY A 55 7.59 -14.48 22.55
N PRO A 56 6.42 -14.06 23.08
CA PRO A 56 5.49 -13.16 22.41
C PRO A 56 6.11 -11.78 22.15
N LEU A 57 5.71 -11.15 21.04
CA LEU A 57 6.01 -9.74 20.75
C LEU A 57 4.80 -8.90 21.12
N PHE A 58 5.03 -7.83 21.89
CA PHE A 58 4.01 -6.86 22.25
C PHE A 58 4.29 -5.57 21.50
N LEU A 59 3.44 -5.22 20.55
CA LEU A 59 3.66 -4.13 19.62
C LEU A 59 2.69 -3.00 19.88
N ASP A 60 3.22 -1.80 20.03
CA ASP A 60 2.42 -0.60 20.22
C ASP A 60 1.70 -0.20 18.94
N ALA A 61 0.60 0.53 19.09
CA ALA A 61 -0.10 1.19 18.00
C ALA A 61 0.81 2.18 17.26
N ALA A 62 0.60 2.36 15.95
CA ALA A 62 1.44 3.20 15.08
C ALA A 62 1.56 4.67 15.53
N ASN A 63 0.63 5.16 16.35
CA ASN A 63 0.50 6.56 16.80
C ASN A 63 0.41 7.57 15.63
N LEU A 64 -0.37 7.23 14.60
CA LEU A 64 -0.62 8.07 13.43
C LEU A 64 -1.99 8.76 13.52
N SER A 65 -2.14 9.92 12.87
CA SER A 65 -3.45 10.58 12.78
C SER A 65 -4.37 9.84 11.80
N THR A 66 -5.69 10.03 11.91
CA THR A 66 -6.65 9.47 10.94
C THR A 66 -6.32 9.88 9.50
N ALA A 67 -5.86 11.12 9.28
CA ALA A 67 -5.49 11.59 7.94
C ALA A 67 -4.23 10.89 7.41
N ASP A 68 -3.24 10.64 8.27
CA ASP A 68 -2.03 9.89 7.89
C ASP A 68 -2.36 8.44 7.55
N ILE A 69 -3.23 7.79 8.35
CA ILE A 69 -3.69 6.43 8.11
C ILE A 69 -4.42 6.35 6.77
N THR A 70 -5.34 7.27 6.49
CA THR A 70 -6.03 7.32 5.19
C THR A 70 -5.03 7.50 4.04
N THR A 71 -4.05 8.40 4.17
CA THR A 71 -3.05 8.62 3.12
C THR A 71 -2.18 7.38 2.87
N ILE A 72 -1.80 6.66 3.93
CA ILE A 72 -1.06 5.38 3.80
C ILE A 72 -1.93 4.34 3.11
N PHE A 73 -3.17 4.19 3.56
CA PHE A 73 -4.13 3.28 2.94
C PHE A 73 -4.33 3.58 1.45
N GLU A 74 -4.47 4.85 1.07
CA GLU A 74 -4.69 5.27 -0.31
C GLU A 74 -3.51 4.92 -1.21
N ARG A 75 -2.27 5.15 -0.74
CA ARG A 75 -1.03 4.80 -1.45
C ARG A 75 -0.88 3.29 -1.62
N VAL A 76 -0.96 2.53 -0.53
CA VAL A 76 -0.86 1.06 -0.59
C VAL A 76 -1.99 0.48 -1.45
N SER A 77 -3.20 1.04 -1.37
CA SER A 77 -4.33 0.62 -2.21
C SER A 77 -4.09 0.88 -3.70
N GLU A 78 -3.29 1.89 -4.03
CA GLU A 78 -2.92 2.19 -5.42
C GLU A 78 -1.89 1.20 -5.94
N ASP A 79 -0.83 0.91 -5.17
CA ASP A 79 0.16 -0.11 -5.53
C ASP A 79 -0.48 -1.47 -5.85
N TYR A 80 -1.53 -1.84 -5.11
CA TYR A 80 -2.27 -3.10 -5.28
C TYR A 80 -3.55 -2.98 -6.11
N ARG A 81 -3.84 -1.81 -6.70
CA ARG A 81 -5.05 -1.57 -7.49
C ARG A 81 -5.23 -2.54 -8.66
N PRO A 82 -4.18 -2.96 -9.39
CA PRO A 82 -4.32 -3.92 -10.49
C PRO A 82 -4.82 -5.30 -10.07
N PHE A 83 -4.66 -5.69 -8.81
CA PHE A 83 -4.89 -7.07 -8.37
C PHE A 83 -6.23 -7.26 -7.68
N ASN A 84 -6.77 -8.47 -7.80
CA ASN A 84 -7.96 -8.89 -7.08
C ASN A 84 -7.62 -9.23 -5.61
N VAL A 85 -7.16 -8.21 -4.88
CA VAL A 85 -6.86 -8.25 -3.45
C VAL A 85 -7.51 -7.03 -2.79
N ASN A 86 -8.01 -7.20 -1.57
CA ASN A 86 -8.58 -6.12 -0.78
C ASN A 86 -7.50 -5.58 0.18
N VAL A 87 -7.06 -4.35 -0.02
CA VAL A 87 -6.32 -3.63 1.03
C VAL A 87 -7.35 -3.08 2.00
N THR A 88 -7.18 -3.29 3.30
CA THR A 88 -8.13 -2.85 4.31
C THR A 88 -7.44 -2.41 5.60
N THR A 89 -8.11 -1.56 6.37
CA THR A 89 -7.76 -1.21 7.76
C THR A 89 -8.75 -1.78 8.77
N ASP A 90 -9.69 -2.62 8.31
CA ASP A 90 -10.73 -3.23 9.14
C ASP A 90 -10.37 -4.69 9.46
N SER A 91 -10.10 -4.97 10.73
CA SER A 91 -9.78 -6.33 11.18
C SER A 91 -10.93 -7.32 10.97
N THR A 92 -12.19 -6.87 10.95
CA THR A 92 -13.33 -7.75 10.68
C THR A 92 -13.33 -8.27 9.24
N VAL A 93 -12.92 -7.43 8.28
CA VAL A 93 -12.73 -7.79 6.87
C VAL A 93 -11.56 -8.76 6.73
N PHE A 94 -10.46 -8.52 7.45
CA PHE A 94 -9.33 -9.43 7.50
C PHE A 94 -9.72 -10.83 7.99
N TRP A 95 -10.42 -10.91 9.13
CA TRP A 95 -10.85 -12.19 9.69
C TRP A 95 -11.87 -12.93 8.82
N ALA A 96 -12.67 -12.21 8.04
CA ALA A 96 -13.59 -12.78 7.05
C ALA A 96 -12.90 -13.23 5.75
N GLY A 97 -11.71 -12.69 5.44
CA GLY A 97 -10.91 -13.07 4.28
C GLY A 97 -10.42 -14.52 4.34
N ASN A 98 -10.06 -15.06 3.18
CA ASN A 98 -9.57 -16.43 3.06
C ASN A 98 -8.24 -16.59 3.80
N LYS A 99 -8.20 -17.52 4.78
CA LYS A 99 -7.03 -17.79 5.62
C LYS A 99 -5.77 -18.08 4.81
N ASN A 100 -5.89 -18.74 3.65
CA ASN A 100 -4.75 -19.10 2.81
C ASN A 100 -4.34 -18.00 1.81
N SER A 101 -4.95 -16.83 1.87
CA SER A 101 -4.64 -15.70 1.00
C SER A 101 -4.94 -14.39 1.73
N ARG A 102 -4.46 -14.25 2.95
CA ARG A 102 -4.56 -13.00 3.71
C ARG A 102 -3.28 -12.72 4.46
N MET A 103 -2.93 -11.44 4.58
CA MET A 103 -1.74 -11.00 5.28
C MET A 103 -2.03 -9.80 6.16
N ARG A 104 -1.43 -9.78 7.35
CA ARG A 104 -1.43 -8.63 8.25
C ARG A 104 -0.09 -7.93 8.15
N VAL A 105 -0.13 -6.66 7.79
CA VAL A 105 1.00 -5.72 7.84
C VAL A 105 0.84 -4.91 9.12
N ILE A 106 1.71 -5.13 10.10
CA ILE A 106 1.66 -4.41 11.38
C ILE A 106 2.51 -3.16 11.27
N LEU A 107 1.87 -1.99 11.37
CA LEU A 107 2.52 -0.70 11.42
C LEU A 107 2.71 -0.31 12.89
N THR A 108 3.95 -0.24 13.34
CA THR A 108 4.25 -0.07 14.78
C THR A 108 5.52 0.73 15.01
N PRO A 109 5.61 1.53 16.09
CA PRO A 109 6.87 2.14 16.49
C PRO A 109 7.82 1.14 17.15
N THR A 110 7.35 -0.05 17.53
CA THR A 110 8.11 -1.06 18.28
C THR A 110 9.01 -1.87 17.35
N HIS A 111 10.31 -1.56 17.36
CA HIS A 111 11.29 -2.12 16.41
C HIS A 111 12.48 -2.80 17.10
N GLU A 112 12.64 -2.59 18.41
CA GLU A 112 13.83 -2.95 19.20
C GLU A 112 14.07 -4.46 19.23
N TRP A 113 13.01 -5.25 19.08
CA TRP A 113 13.10 -6.71 19.00
C TRP A 113 13.76 -7.19 17.70
N TYR A 114 13.69 -6.40 16.62
CA TYR A 114 14.23 -6.76 15.30
C TYR A 114 15.54 -6.04 14.99
N GLY A 115 15.58 -4.71 15.15
CA GLY A 115 16.77 -3.90 14.84
C GLY A 115 16.43 -2.58 14.13
N ASN A 116 17.35 -2.12 13.28
CA ASN A 116 17.23 -0.84 12.57
C ASN A 116 16.95 -1.08 11.08
N SER A 117 15.68 -1.27 10.72
CA SER A 117 15.20 -1.51 9.36
C SER A 117 13.87 -0.77 9.14
N GLY A 118 13.48 -0.51 7.88
CA GLY A 118 12.18 0.11 7.59
C GLY A 118 11.00 -0.83 7.86
N GLY A 119 11.21 -2.12 7.64
CA GLY A 119 10.28 -3.19 7.90
C GLY A 119 10.97 -4.55 7.84
N VAL A 120 10.19 -5.61 7.99
CA VAL A 120 10.63 -6.99 7.77
C VAL A 120 9.47 -7.92 7.45
N SER A 121 9.73 -8.87 6.55
CA SER A 121 8.80 -9.90 6.12
C SER A 121 9.47 -11.25 5.90
N PHE A 122 8.69 -12.33 6.05
CA PHE A 122 9.08 -13.62 5.48
C PHE A 122 8.62 -13.70 4.03
N VAL A 123 9.53 -14.10 3.14
CA VAL A 123 9.20 -14.22 1.71
C VAL A 123 8.23 -15.38 1.48
N GLY A 124 7.11 -15.10 0.80
CA GLY A 124 6.08 -16.10 0.46
C GLY A 124 5.10 -16.43 1.59
N SER A 125 5.10 -15.69 2.70
CA SER A 125 4.23 -15.96 3.85
C SER A 125 2.74 -15.67 3.64
N PHE A 126 2.36 -15.01 2.54
CA PHE A 126 0.96 -14.64 2.24
C PHE A 126 0.00 -15.84 2.21
N THR A 127 0.53 -17.03 1.91
CA THR A 127 -0.25 -18.27 1.77
C THR A 127 -0.12 -19.24 2.96
N TRP A 128 0.56 -18.83 4.03
CA TRP A 128 0.92 -19.74 5.14
C TRP A 128 -0.21 -20.01 6.14
N GLY A 129 -1.38 -19.39 5.99
CA GLY A 129 -2.48 -19.54 6.95
C GLY A 129 -2.98 -20.98 7.18
N ALA A 130 -2.62 -21.93 6.31
CA ALA A 130 -2.88 -23.36 6.50
C ALA A 130 -2.00 -24.00 7.60
N TYR A 131 -0.79 -23.48 7.83
CA TYR A 131 0.22 -24.08 8.70
C TYR A 131 0.52 -23.23 9.94
N ASP A 132 0.17 -21.95 9.88
CA ASP A 132 0.46 -20.91 10.86
C ASP A 132 -0.83 -20.10 11.07
N ASP A 133 -1.05 -19.62 12.30
CA ASP A 133 -2.16 -18.72 12.61
C ASP A 133 -1.79 -17.24 12.40
N GLU A 134 -1.18 -16.97 11.24
CA GLU A 134 -0.78 -15.67 10.67
C GLU A 134 0.61 -15.15 11.09
N THR A 135 1.69 -15.56 10.40
CA THR A 135 2.99 -14.84 10.42
C THR A 135 2.82 -13.48 9.73
N PRO A 136 2.76 -12.36 10.47
CA PRO A 136 2.60 -11.03 9.87
C PRO A 136 3.91 -10.55 9.23
N CYS A 137 3.85 -9.44 8.52
CA CYS A 137 5.02 -8.59 8.29
C CYS A 137 4.92 -7.28 9.08
N PHE A 138 6.04 -6.57 9.20
CA PHE A 138 6.15 -5.39 10.05
C PHE A 138 6.68 -4.20 9.29
N VAL A 139 6.14 -3.02 9.61
CA VAL A 139 6.66 -1.72 9.20
C VAL A 139 6.93 -0.91 10.45
N PHE A 140 8.19 -0.46 10.61
CA PHE A 140 8.66 0.23 11.79
C PHE A 140 8.47 1.74 11.64
N SER A 141 7.27 2.23 11.96
CA SER A 141 6.83 3.60 11.67
C SER A 141 7.71 4.68 12.34
N SER A 142 8.25 4.39 13.53
CA SER A 142 9.13 5.30 14.28
C SER A 142 10.48 5.52 13.60
N LEU A 143 11.01 4.50 12.91
CA LEU A 143 12.27 4.59 12.17
C LEU A 143 12.12 5.33 10.84
N LEU A 144 10.93 5.26 10.24
CA LEU A 144 10.64 5.89 8.95
C LEU A 144 10.22 7.35 9.11
N GLY A 145 9.35 7.66 10.07
CA GLY A 145 8.93 9.01 10.48
C GLY A 145 8.19 9.84 9.42
N ASN A 146 8.15 9.40 8.16
CA ASN A 146 7.50 10.07 7.04
C ASN A 146 6.38 9.18 6.49
N ILE A 147 5.19 9.77 6.29
CA ILE A 147 3.97 9.05 5.86
C ILE A 147 4.16 8.33 4.52
N LYS A 148 4.86 8.96 3.58
CA LYS A 148 5.18 8.30 2.32
C LYS A 148 6.09 7.10 2.56
N TYR A 149 7.15 7.24 3.35
CA TYR A 149 8.09 6.14 3.56
C TYR A 149 7.43 4.96 4.26
N ILE A 150 6.50 5.24 5.17
CA ILE A 150 5.68 4.22 5.84
C ILE A 150 4.80 3.47 4.82
N ALA A 151 4.14 4.18 3.91
CA ALA A 151 3.32 3.56 2.86
C ALA A 151 4.15 2.69 1.91
N GLU A 152 5.28 3.22 1.45
CA GLU A 152 6.23 2.53 0.57
C GLU A 152 6.76 1.24 1.22
N ALA A 153 7.14 1.33 2.50
CA ALA A 153 7.54 0.16 3.28
C ALA A 153 6.39 -0.84 3.43
N ALA A 154 5.16 -0.40 3.69
CA ALA A 154 4.02 -1.30 3.79
C ALA A 154 3.77 -2.10 2.50
N SER A 155 3.84 -1.45 1.34
CA SER A 155 3.73 -2.13 0.06
C SER A 155 4.90 -3.07 -0.21
N HIS A 156 6.12 -2.65 0.11
CA HIS A 156 7.35 -3.45 -0.02
C HIS A 156 7.30 -4.73 0.84
N GLU A 157 6.95 -4.60 2.11
CA GLU A 157 6.87 -5.71 3.04
C GLU A 157 5.73 -6.67 2.67
N ALA A 158 4.55 -6.15 2.33
CA ALA A 158 3.49 -6.97 1.76
C ALA A 158 3.96 -7.69 0.47
N GLY A 159 4.76 -7.04 -0.37
CA GLY A 159 5.35 -7.60 -1.58
C GLY A 159 6.26 -8.80 -1.30
N HIS A 160 7.10 -8.74 -0.26
CA HIS A 160 7.87 -9.90 0.19
C HIS A 160 6.97 -11.07 0.54
N THR A 161 5.87 -10.84 1.27
CA THR A 161 4.95 -11.93 1.63
C THR A 161 4.35 -12.63 0.40
N LEU A 162 4.24 -11.91 -0.73
CA LEU A 162 3.77 -12.43 -2.02
C LEU A 162 4.83 -13.17 -2.83
N GLY A 163 6.05 -13.30 -2.29
CA GLY A 163 7.16 -14.04 -2.90
C GLY A 163 8.20 -13.17 -3.59
N LEU A 164 8.10 -11.85 -3.50
CA LEU A 164 9.04 -10.94 -4.14
C LEU A 164 10.35 -10.82 -3.37
N TYR A 165 11.47 -10.76 -4.07
CA TYR A 165 12.75 -10.29 -3.57
C TYR A 165 12.96 -8.81 -3.88
N HIS A 166 14.00 -8.19 -3.31
CA HIS A 166 14.36 -6.83 -3.65
C HIS A 166 14.65 -6.66 -5.15
N GLN A 167 14.46 -5.45 -5.66
CA GLN A 167 14.93 -5.05 -6.98
C GLN A 167 16.25 -4.31 -6.79
N SER A 168 17.36 -4.97 -7.16
CA SER A 168 18.72 -4.47 -6.93
C SER A 168 19.26 -3.70 -8.12
N LEU A 169 20.20 -2.78 -7.86
CA LEU A 169 20.86 -1.99 -8.87
C LEU A 169 22.27 -2.53 -9.15
N TYR A 170 22.57 -2.76 -10.42
CA TYR A 170 23.88 -3.20 -10.90
C TYR A 170 24.43 -2.21 -11.93
N ASP A 171 25.76 -2.14 -12.05
CA ASP A 171 26.40 -1.41 -13.15
C ASP A 171 26.40 -2.23 -14.46
N ASN A 172 26.91 -1.63 -15.53
CA ASN A 172 27.02 -2.27 -16.85
C ASN A 172 28.00 -3.46 -16.90
N THR A 173 28.78 -3.68 -15.84
CA THR A 173 29.69 -4.82 -15.68
C THR A 173 29.16 -5.87 -14.70
N CYS A 174 27.88 -5.77 -14.31
CA CYS A 174 27.22 -6.66 -13.36
C CYS A 174 27.74 -6.60 -11.91
N THR A 175 28.39 -5.49 -11.51
CA THR A 175 28.72 -5.26 -10.10
C THR A 175 27.52 -4.66 -9.40
N LYS A 176 27.11 -5.23 -8.24
CA LYS A 176 26.00 -4.70 -7.44
C LYS A 176 26.39 -3.32 -6.88
N ILE A 177 25.65 -2.29 -7.30
CA ILE A 177 25.80 -0.91 -6.81
C ILE A 177 25.03 -0.75 -5.49
N SER A 178 23.80 -1.27 -5.45
CA SER A 178 22.90 -1.17 -4.30
C SER A 178 22.00 -2.38 -4.23
N GLU A 179 21.70 -2.82 -3.01
CA GLU A 179 20.70 -3.86 -2.75
C GLU A 179 19.29 -3.38 -3.15
N TYR A 180 19.01 -2.08 -2.95
CA TYR A 180 17.75 -1.44 -3.30
C TYR A 180 17.96 -0.46 -4.44
N ASN A 181 17.25 -0.68 -5.54
CA ASN A 181 17.25 0.23 -6.68
C ASN A 181 16.42 1.49 -6.34
N SER A 182 17.06 2.65 -6.38
CA SER A 182 16.43 3.95 -6.12
C SER A 182 15.71 4.55 -7.32
N GLY A 183 15.65 3.81 -8.44
CA GLY A 183 15.04 4.26 -9.68
C GLY A 183 15.75 5.44 -10.33
N VAL A 184 15.10 6.04 -11.34
CA VAL A 184 15.66 7.07 -12.22
C VAL A 184 14.68 8.20 -12.49
N GLY A 185 15.16 9.26 -13.15
CA GLY A 185 14.35 10.43 -13.51
C GLY A 185 14.24 11.46 -12.38
N THR A 186 13.58 12.58 -12.70
CA THR A 186 13.34 13.71 -11.80
C THR A 186 11.94 14.29 -12.05
N GLY A 187 11.40 14.99 -11.04
CA GLY A 187 10.07 15.61 -11.13
C GLY A 187 8.93 14.59 -11.07
N GLU A 188 7.82 14.94 -11.71
CA GLU A 188 6.56 14.19 -11.69
C GLU A 188 6.67 12.77 -12.26
N ILE A 189 7.55 12.56 -13.26
CA ILE A 189 7.75 11.26 -13.91
C ILE A 189 8.92 10.46 -13.32
N ALA A 190 9.52 10.92 -12.21
CA ALA A 190 10.57 10.17 -11.53
C ALA A 190 9.97 8.91 -10.91
N TRP A 191 10.57 7.75 -11.19
CA TRP A 191 10.03 6.46 -10.75
C TRP A 191 11.08 5.62 -10.02
N ALA A 192 10.62 4.67 -9.20
CA ALA A 192 11.43 3.59 -8.63
C ALA A 192 10.62 2.29 -8.50
N PRO A 193 11.28 1.12 -8.46
CA PRO A 193 10.59 -0.13 -8.16
C PRO A 193 10.11 -0.17 -6.70
N ILE A 194 8.90 -0.68 -6.46
CA ILE A 194 8.33 -0.87 -5.09
C ILE A 194 9.26 -1.77 -4.25
N MET A 195 9.76 -2.85 -4.85
CA MET A 195 10.73 -3.75 -4.21
C MET A 195 12.17 -3.17 -4.16
N GLY A 196 12.37 -1.90 -4.54
CA GLY A 196 13.62 -1.16 -4.34
C GLY A 196 13.49 -0.14 -3.21
N VAL A 197 13.79 1.13 -3.49
CA VAL A 197 13.63 2.24 -2.54
C VAL A 197 13.03 3.49 -3.20
N GLY A 198 11.71 3.64 -3.10
CA GLY A 198 10.91 4.68 -3.74
C GLY A 198 10.72 5.99 -2.97
N TYR A 199 11.30 6.10 -1.77
CA TYR A 199 11.14 7.23 -0.84
C TYR A 199 11.26 8.62 -1.48
N TYR A 200 12.14 8.77 -2.48
CA TYR A 200 12.43 10.05 -3.14
C TYR A 200 11.97 10.13 -4.60
N ARG A 201 11.03 9.28 -5.02
CA ARG A 201 10.45 9.25 -6.38
C ARG A 201 8.98 9.59 -6.38
N ASN A 202 8.45 10.15 -7.46
CA ASN A 202 7.04 10.55 -7.45
C ASN A 202 6.11 9.36 -7.67
N MET A 203 6.54 8.46 -8.56
CA MET A 203 5.85 7.22 -8.92
C MET A 203 6.62 6.01 -8.40
N THR A 204 5.88 4.96 -8.05
CA THR A 204 6.46 3.66 -7.72
C THR A 204 5.74 2.55 -8.44
N LEU A 205 6.47 1.57 -8.96
CA LEU A 205 5.90 0.56 -9.83
C LEU A 205 6.40 -0.84 -9.45
N TRP A 206 5.55 -1.83 -9.69
CA TRP A 206 6.02 -3.22 -9.83
C TRP A 206 6.92 -3.33 -11.05
N ASN A 207 8.03 -4.04 -10.93
CA ASN A 207 9.09 -4.00 -11.91
C ASN A 207 9.47 -5.39 -12.44
N ASN A 208 9.99 -5.42 -13.67
CA ASN A 208 10.74 -6.56 -14.18
C ASN A 208 12.22 -6.20 -14.24
N GLY A 209 13.00 -6.69 -13.29
CA GLY A 209 14.39 -6.29 -13.14
C GLY A 209 15.25 -7.22 -12.30
N PRO A 210 16.56 -6.94 -12.21
CA PRO A 210 17.51 -7.75 -11.47
C PRO A 210 17.20 -7.84 -9.98
N ASN A 211 17.29 -9.04 -9.43
CA ASN A 211 17.13 -9.31 -8.01
C ASN A 211 18.51 -9.40 -7.29
N PRO A 212 18.56 -9.65 -5.98
CA PRO A 212 19.81 -9.66 -5.22
C PRO A 212 20.78 -10.76 -5.60
N TYR A 213 20.32 -11.77 -6.34
CA TYR A 213 21.09 -12.95 -6.70
C TYR A 213 21.89 -12.78 -8.00
N GLY A 214 21.72 -11.67 -8.72
CA GLY A 214 22.62 -11.28 -9.81
C GLY A 214 21.98 -10.38 -10.86
N CYS A 215 22.81 -9.64 -11.61
CA CYS A 215 22.37 -8.72 -12.67
C CYS A 215 21.53 -9.37 -13.79
N SER A 216 21.68 -10.69 -13.99
CA SER A 216 20.96 -11.47 -15.01
C SER A 216 19.80 -12.28 -14.43
N ASN A 217 19.60 -12.23 -13.11
CA ASN A 217 18.50 -12.92 -12.43
C ASN A 217 17.33 -11.95 -12.31
N TYR A 218 16.49 -11.91 -13.34
CA TYR A 218 15.34 -11.02 -13.39
C TYR A 218 14.16 -11.61 -12.61
N GLN A 219 13.51 -10.79 -11.81
CA GLN A 219 12.21 -11.04 -11.21
C GLN A 219 11.19 -10.14 -11.91
N ASN A 220 10.18 -10.76 -12.52
CA ASN A 220 8.99 -10.06 -12.96
C ASN A 220 7.99 -10.04 -11.80
N ASP A 221 7.88 -8.89 -11.14
CA ASP A 221 7.04 -8.75 -9.94
C ASP A 221 5.57 -9.08 -10.24
N LEU A 222 5.08 -8.67 -11.40
CA LEU A 222 3.70 -8.91 -11.84
C LEU A 222 3.40 -10.41 -12.00
N ASP A 223 4.32 -11.18 -12.59
CA ASP A 223 4.18 -12.63 -12.73
C ASP A 223 4.17 -13.32 -11.37
N VAL A 224 5.08 -12.92 -10.46
CA VAL A 224 5.17 -13.52 -9.13
C VAL A 224 3.90 -13.27 -8.31
N ILE A 225 3.40 -12.02 -8.29
CA ILE A 225 2.18 -11.66 -7.57
C ILE A 225 0.99 -12.50 -8.04
N THR A 226 0.85 -12.69 -9.36
CA THR A 226 -0.37 -13.25 -9.96
C THR A 226 -0.37 -14.77 -10.16
N THR A 227 0.73 -15.46 -9.85
CA THR A 227 0.86 -16.91 -10.10
C THR A 227 0.42 -17.78 -8.92
N SER A 228 0.86 -17.48 -7.68
CA SER A 228 0.80 -18.45 -6.57
C SER A 228 0.18 -17.91 -5.27
N ASN A 229 -0.40 -16.70 -5.27
CA ASN A 229 -0.87 -16.03 -4.05
C ASN A 229 -2.38 -16.18 -3.77
N GLY A 230 -3.07 -17.01 -4.55
CA GLY A 230 -4.52 -17.23 -4.40
C GLY A 230 -5.41 -16.15 -5.03
N PHE A 231 -4.80 -15.16 -5.70
CA PHE A 231 -5.46 -14.15 -6.52
C PHE A 231 -4.62 -13.85 -7.77
N THR A 232 -5.24 -13.15 -8.72
CA THR A 232 -4.62 -12.64 -9.95
C THR A 232 -5.03 -11.18 -10.16
N TYR A 233 -4.94 -10.65 -11.38
CA TYR A 233 -5.47 -9.34 -11.74
C TYR A 233 -6.96 -9.20 -11.45
N ARG A 234 -7.41 -7.94 -11.33
CA ARG A 234 -8.85 -7.62 -11.36
C ARG A 234 -9.43 -7.97 -12.73
N THR A 235 -10.75 -8.07 -12.77
CA THR A 235 -11.45 -8.17 -14.05
C THR A 235 -11.37 -6.82 -14.76
N ASP A 236 -10.95 -6.86 -16.03
CA ASP A 236 -10.96 -5.73 -16.98
C ASP A 236 -12.34 -5.03 -16.98
N ASP A 237 -12.33 -3.70 -16.87
CA ASP A 237 -13.53 -2.87 -16.83
C ASP A 237 -13.94 -2.30 -18.19
N TYR A 238 -13.02 -2.23 -19.17
CA TYR A 238 -13.29 -1.69 -20.49
C TYR A 238 -12.66 -2.50 -21.63
N ALA A 239 -13.40 -2.62 -22.73
CA ALA A 239 -12.92 -3.45 -23.83
C ALA A 239 -11.66 -2.89 -24.50
N ASN A 240 -10.71 -3.78 -24.69
CA ASN A 240 -9.45 -3.63 -25.43
C ASN A 240 -9.57 -3.42 -26.96
N ASN A 241 -10.72 -2.96 -27.47
CA ASN A 241 -10.92 -2.73 -28.91
C ASN A 241 -12.07 -1.76 -29.25
N PHE A 242 -12.02 -1.18 -30.45
CA PHE A 242 -13.04 -0.23 -30.95
C PHE A 242 -14.47 -0.78 -31.00
N SER A 243 -14.67 -2.09 -31.26
CA SER A 243 -16.02 -2.67 -31.34
C SER A 243 -16.69 -2.72 -29.96
N GLY A 244 -15.90 -2.94 -28.91
CA GLY A 244 -16.34 -2.98 -27.52
C GLY A 244 -16.29 -1.64 -26.81
N ALA A 245 -15.83 -0.57 -27.48
CA ALA A 245 -15.60 0.73 -26.86
C ALA A 245 -16.83 1.25 -26.07
N ALA A 246 -16.60 1.61 -24.80
CA ALA A 246 -17.62 2.11 -23.91
C ALA A 246 -18.09 3.51 -24.34
N THR A 247 -19.39 3.78 -24.20
CA THR A 247 -19.98 5.05 -24.66
C THR A 247 -19.87 6.13 -23.58
N ALA A 248 -19.07 7.16 -23.82
CA ALA A 248 -19.04 8.36 -23.00
C ALA A 248 -20.22 9.27 -23.36
N THR A 249 -21.03 9.63 -22.37
CA THR A 249 -22.21 10.49 -22.57
C THR A 249 -21.96 11.88 -22.01
N PHE A 250 -22.05 12.89 -22.86
CA PHE A 250 -21.92 14.29 -22.46
C PHE A 250 -23.16 14.76 -21.70
N THR A 251 -22.94 15.36 -20.53
CA THR A 251 -23.94 16.13 -19.77
C THR A 251 -23.37 17.52 -19.54
N ASN A 252 -24.09 18.57 -19.96
CA ASN A 252 -23.61 19.96 -19.88
C ASN A 252 -22.21 20.16 -20.50
N ASN A 253 -21.96 19.56 -21.67
CA ASN A 253 -20.69 19.59 -22.41
C ASN A 253 -19.47 18.98 -21.68
N ILE A 254 -19.69 18.13 -20.67
CA ILE A 254 -18.63 17.39 -19.98
C ILE A 254 -19.02 15.91 -19.88
N PHE A 255 -18.03 15.02 -19.93
CA PHE A 255 -18.18 13.65 -19.43
C PHE A 255 -17.01 13.33 -18.49
N SER A 256 -17.21 12.34 -17.63
CA SER A 256 -16.16 11.77 -16.78
C SER A 256 -16.27 10.27 -16.82
N ILE A 257 -15.13 9.60 -16.90
CA ILE A 257 -15.00 8.15 -16.86
C ILE A 257 -13.86 7.83 -15.90
N ASN A 258 -14.08 6.81 -15.07
CA ASN A 258 -13.05 6.24 -14.21
C ASN A 258 -12.85 4.80 -14.66
N GLY A 259 -11.61 4.34 -14.65
CA GLY A 259 -11.25 2.96 -14.98
C GLY A 259 -10.00 2.53 -14.23
N ILE A 260 -9.63 1.27 -14.37
CA ILE A 260 -8.41 0.67 -13.82
C ILE A 260 -7.67 0.00 -14.96
N ILE A 261 -6.43 0.42 -15.20
CA ILE A 261 -5.50 -0.32 -16.04
C ILE A 261 -4.84 -1.39 -15.19
N GLU A 262 -5.25 -2.65 -15.33
CA GLU A 262 -4.74 -3.74 -14.49
C GLU A 262 -3.50 -4.45 -15.08
N GLN A 263 -3.26 -4.31 -16.38
CA GLN A 263 -2.13 -4.94 -17.07
C GLN A 263 -1.39 -3.95 -17.96
N ASN A 264 -0.10 -4.20 -18.20
CA ASN A 264 0.70 -3.40 -19.16
C ASN A 264 0.30 -3.62 -20.63
N THR A 265 -0.57 -4.59 -20.90
CA THR A 265 -1.19 -4.85 -22.21
C THR A 265 -2.62 -4.37 -22.29
N ASP A 266 -3.16 -3.82 -21.21
CA ASP A 266 -4.53 -3.32 -21.16
C ASP A 266 -4.63 -1.93 -21.80
N ALA A 267 -5.77 -1.68 -22.43
CA ALA A 267 -6.10 -0.48 -23.19
C ALA A 267 -7.61 -0.24 -23.16
N ASP A 268 -8.02 0.83 -22.48
CA ASP A 268 -9.42 1.22 -22.43
C ASP A 268 -9.87 2.00 -23.67
N TYR A 269 -10.86 1.46 -24.39
CA TYR A 269 -11.46 2.16 -25.53
C TYR A 269 -12.78 2.85 -25.18
N PHE A 270 -12.85 4.14 -25.52
CA PHE A 270 -14.05 4.95 -25.36
C PHE A 270 -14.52 5.55 -26.68
N LYS A 271 -15.83 5.66 -26.84
CA LYS A 271 -16.47 6.36 -27.96
C LYS A 271 -17.43 7.41 -27.45
N PHE A 272 -17.54 8.53 -28.17
CA PHE A 272 -18.47 9.58 -27.83
C PHE A 272 -18.95 10.29 -29.08
N ILE A 273 -20.13 10.92 -28.98
CA ILE A 273 -20.63 11.84 -29.98
C ILE A 273 -20.44 13.24 -29.44
N GLN A 274 -19.66 14.05 -30.16
CA GLN A 274 -19.47 15.44 -29.77
C GLN A 274 -20.82 16.19 -29.91
N PRO A 275 -21.34 16.83 -28.85
CA PRO A 275 -22.69 17.38 -28.84
C PRO A 275 -22.86 18.61 -29.75
N ALA A 276 -21.75 19.32 -30.03
CA ALA A 276 -21.70 20.46 -30.94
C ALA A 276 -20.28 20.63 -31.49
N PHE A 277 -20.13 21.24 -32.66
CA PHE A 277 -18.82 21.62 -33.19
C PHE A 277 -18.08 22.53 -32.21
N GLY A 278 -16.81 22.23 -31.95
CA GLY A 278 -16.00 22.96 -30.97
C GLY A 278 -14.71 22.24 -30.61
N ARG A 279 -13.95 22.84 -29.69
CA ARG A 279 -12.73 22.26 -29.13
C ARG A 279 -13.10 21.09 -28.22
N PHE A 280 -12.47 19.94 -28.45
CA PHE A 280 -12.43 18.84 -27.51
C PHE A 280 -11.18 18.97 -26.62
N GLN A 281 -11.35 18.83 -25.31
CA GLN A 281 -10.27 18.76 -24.34
C GLN A 281 -10.44 17.50 -23.52
N LEU A 282 -9.36 16.72 -23.42
CA LEU A 282 -9.30 15.50 -22.62
C LEU A 282 -8.22 15.69 -21.55
N ASN A 283 -8.58 15.39 -20.30
CA ASN A 283 -7.64 15.30 -19.20
C ASN A 283 -7.68 13.86 -18.70
N ALA A 284 -6.56 13.15 -18.82
CA ALA A 284 -6.37 11.87 -18.14
C ALA A 284 -5.57 12.14 -16.87
N VAL A 285 -6.16 11.81 -15.72
CA VAL A 285 -5.59 12.08 -14.40
C VAL A 285 -5.45 10.74 -13.70
N PRO A 286 -4.23 10.23 -13.50
CA PRO A 286 -4.06 9.00 -12.75
C PRO A 286 -4.40 9.26 -11.28
N TYR A 287 -4.78 8.20 -10.55
CA TYR A 287 -5.03 8.33 -9.12
C TYR A 287 -3.78 8.86 -8.41
N ASN A 288 -3.99 9.75 -7.45
CA ASN A 288 -2.92 10.40 -6.69
C ASN A 288 -3.47 10.93 -5.37
N VAL A 289 -2.58 11.16 -4.40
CA VAL A 289 -2.93 11.69 -3.08
C VAL A 289 -2.53 13.16 -2.92
N GLY A 290 -2.17 13.86 -4.00
CA GLY A 290 -1.70 15.24 -3.90
C GLY A 290 -1.22 15.85 -5.22
N ALA A 291 -0.72 17.09 -5.12
CA ALA A 291 -0.29 17.87 -6.27
C ALA A 291 0.80 17.17 -7.10
N SER A 292 0.83 17.44 -8.41
CA SER A 292 1.77 16.83 -9.37
C SER A 292 1.71 15.30 -9.37
N ASN A 293 0.49 14.75 -9.28
CA ASN A 293 0.23 13.31 -9.28
C ASN A 293 1.05 12.55 -8.21
N ALA A 294 1.16 13.10 -7.00
CA ALA A 294 1.97 12.51 -5.94
C ALA A 294 1.42 11.14 -5.51
N GLY A 295 2.27 10.11 -5.52
CA GLY A 295 1.86 8.73 -5.19
C GLY A 295 0.97 8.10 -6.25
N SER A 296 1.19 8.46 -7.51
CA SER A 296 0.56 7.81 -8.64
C SER A 296 1.45 6.69 -9.16
N ASP A 297 0.84 5.55 -9.48
CA ASP A 297 1.55 4.35 -9.95
C ASP A 297 1.16 3.99 -11.40
N LEU A 298 0.72 4.99 -12.17
CA LEU A 298 0.29 4.80 -13.56
C LEU A 298 1.00 5.79 -14.50
N ASP A 299 1.82 5.23 -15.40
CA ASP A 299 2.30 5.93 -16.59
C ASP A 299 1.35 5.61 -17.75
N LEU A 300 0.73 6.65 -18.33
CA LEU A 300 -0.37 6.48 -19.29
C LEU A 300 -0.12 7.19 -20.61
N GLN A 301 -0.57 6.55 -21.69
CA GLN A 301 -0.61 7.11 -23.01
C GLN A 301 -2.06 7.29 -23.46
N VAL A 302 -2.39 8.48 -23.98
CA VAL A 302 -3.71 8.78 -24.53
C VAL A 302 -3.60 8.99 -26.04
N SER A 303 -4.51 8.37 -26.80
CA SER A 303 -4.64 8.54 -28.25
C SER A 303 -6.10 8.80 -28.64
N LEU A 304 -6.30 9.55 -29.74
CA LEU A 304 -7.60 9.90 -30.31
C LEU A 304 -7.70 9.45 -31.77
#